data_AF-A0A0N8GFX5-F1
#
_entry.id   AF-A0A0N8GFX5-F1
#
_cell.length_a   1.000
_cell.length_b   1.000
_cell.length_c   1.000
_cell.angle_alpha   90.00
_cell.angle_beta   90.00
_cell.angle_gamma   90.00
#
_symmetry.space_group_name_H-M   'P 1'
#
loop_
_entity.id
_entity.type
_entity.pdbx_description
1 polymer ?
#
loop_
_entity_poly.entity_id
_entity_poly.type
_entity_poly.pdbx_seq_one_letter_code
_entity_poly.pdbx_strand_id
1 'polypeptide(L)' 'MTQSEFIERFVAHMIAEAGETFPDGTSVAEYARETAQTYWDDEDQRSEGPEECADCDMSYWEASA' A
#
# COMPACT_ATOMS: atom_id res chain seq x y z
N MET A 1 -15.82 -6.35 -0.14
CA MET A 1 -14.56 -6.22 -0.88
C MET A 1 -13.83 -7.55 -0.77
N THR A 2 -13.26 -8.02 -1.87
CA THR A 2 -12.40 -9.20 -1.92
C THR A 2 -10.94 -8.84 -1.67
N GLN A 3 -10.09 -9.83 -1.40
CA GLN A 3 -8.65 -9.62 -1.26
C GLN A 3 -8.05 -8.98 -2.52
N SER A 4 -8.42 -9.46 -3.70
CA SER A 4 -7.94 -8.92 -4.97
C SER A 4 -8.34 -7.45 -5.14
N GLU A 5 -9.59 -7.10 -4.88
CA GLU A 5 -10.06 -5.71 -4.94
C GLU A 5 -9.34 -4.81 -3.91
N PHE A 6 -9.05 -5.33 -2.71
CA PHE A 6 -8.29 -4.60 -1.70
C PHE A 6 -6.86 -4.30 -2.21
N ILE A 7 -6.16 -5.33 -2.69
CA ILE A 7 -4.80 -5.20 -3.21
C ILE A 7 -4.77 -4.24 -4.40
N GLU A 8 -5.70 -4.35 -5.35
CA GLU A 8 -5.74 -3.47 -6.52
C GLU A 8 -5.93 -2.00 -6.13
N ARG A 9 -6.82 -1.71 -5.19
CA ARG A 9 -7.07 -0.34 -4.71
C ARG A 9 -5.89 0.21 -3.91
N PHE A 10 -5.30 -0.60 -3.03
CA PHE A 10 -4.13 -0.23 -2.23
C PHE A 10 -2.94 0.13 -3.14
N VAL A 11 -2.65 -0.72 -4.13
CA VAL A 11 -1.57 -0.50 -5.11
C VAL A 11 -1.85 0.75 -5.95
N ALA A 12 -3.08 0.92 -6.45
CA ALA A 12 -3.44 2.06 -7.26
C ALA A 12 -3.29 3.38 -6.49
N HIS A 13 -3.65 3.39 -5.20
CA HIS A 13 -3.52 4.55 -4.34
C HIS A 13 -2.05 4.92 -4.09
N MET A 14 -1.21 3.95 -3.71
CA MET A 14 0.23 4.22 -3.52
C MET A 14 0.91 4.74 -4.78
N ILE A 15 0.60 4.19 -5.95
CA ILE A 15 1.17 4.67 -7.22
C ILE A 15 0.68 6.07 -7.56
N ALA A 16 -0.58 6.39 -7.26
CA ALA A 16 -1.13 7.72 -7.53
C ALA A 16 -0.44 8.81 -6.69
N GLU A 17 -0.12 8.52 -5.43
CA GLU A 17 0.50 9.48 -4.50
C GLU A 17 2.03 9.52 -4.62
N ALA A 18 2.69 8.37 -4.71
CA ALA A 18 4.15 8.27 -4.67
C ALA A 18 4.83 8.02 -6.03
N GLY A 19 4.05 7.69 -7.07
CA GLY A 19 4.56 7.30 -8.39
C GLY A 19 4.89 5.82 -8.52
N GLU A 20 5.47 5.43 -9.66
CA GLU A 20 5.68 4.02 -10.01
C GLU A 20 6.93 3.39 -9.36
N THR A 21 7.89 4.22 -8.93
CA THR A 21 9.20 3.77 -8.45
C THR A 21 9.69 4.60 -7.26
N PHE A 22 10.29 3.92 -6.28
CA PHE A 22 11.05 4.54 -5.20
C PHE A 22 12.35 5.21 -5.71
N PRO A 23 13.02 6.06 -4.89
CA PRO A 23 14.25 6.74 -5.29
C PRO A 23 15.42 5.80 -5.64
N ASP A 24 15.42 4.57 -5.12
CA ASP A 24 16.41 3.54 -5.40
C ASP A 24 16.11 2.73 -6.69
N GLY A 25 14.99 3.02 -7.35
CA GLY A 25 14.52 2.33 -8.56
C GLY A 25 13.63 1.11 -8.29
N THR A 26 13.32 0.79 -7.03
CA THR A 26 12.41 -0.30 -6.67
C THR A 26 10.98 0.03 -7.11
N SER A 27 10.22 -0.95 -7.61
CA SER A 27 8.83 -0.74 -8.02
C SER A 27 7.91 -0.59 -6.80
N VAL A 28 7.16 0.51 -6.75
CA VAL A 28 6.10 0.73 -5.75
C VAL A 28 5.01 -0.34 -5.89
N ALA A 29 4.69 -0.74 -7.12
CA ALA A 29 3.65 -1.72 -7.39
C ALA A 29 4.00 -3.12 -6.88
N GLU A 30 5.27 -3.51 -6.90
CA GLU A 30 5.71 -4.80 -6.36
C GLU A 30 5.66 -4.78 -4.83
N TYR A 31 6.25 -3.74 -4.22
CA TYR A 31 6.19 -3.50 -2.78
C TYR A 31 4.75 -3.48 -2.24
N ALA A 32 3.87 -2.71 -2.88
CA ALA A 32 2.50 -2.50 -2.45
C ALA A 32 1.67 -3.80 -2.51
N ARG A 33 1.97 -4.73 -3.43
CA ARG A 33 1.28 -6.03 -3.49
C ARG A 33 1.65 -6.94 -2.33
N GLU A 34 2.92 -6.96 -1.94
CA GLU A 34 3.39 -7.75 -0.79
C GLU A 34 2.84 -7.14 0.51
N THR A 35 2.89 -5.82 0.63
CA THR A 35 2.40 -5.09 1.80
C THR A 35 0.88 -5.18 1.94
N ALA A 36 0.11 -5.02 0.86
CA ALA A 36 -1.35 -5.14 0.93
C ALA A 36 -1.84 -6.52 1.41
N GLN A 37 -1.05 -7.58 1.21
CA GLN A 37 -1.39 -8.91 1.74
C GLN A 37 -1.34 -8.93 3.27
N THR A 38 -0.35 -8.28 3.89
CA THR A 38 -0.23 -8.24 5.35
C THR A 38 -1.37 -7.45 5.99
N TYR A 39 -1.78 -6.33 5.38
CA TYR A 39 -2.95 -5.56 5.79
C TYR A 39 -4.26 -6.36 5.62
N TRP A 40 -4.39 -7.14 4.54
CA TRP A 40 -5.59 -7.94 4.33
C TRP A 40 -5.74 -9.09 5.33
N ASP A 41 -4.63 -9.71 5.73
CA ASP A 41 -4.61 -10.84 6.65
C ASP A 41 -4.94 -10.44 8.10
N ASP A 42 -4.76 -9.16 8.45
CA ASP A 42 -5.15 -8.59 9.74
C ASP A 42 -6.51 -7.87 9.64
N GLU A 43 -7.54 -8.45 10.29
CA GLU A 43 -8.91 -7.93 10.23
C GLU A 43 -9.07 -6.55 10.86
N ASP A 44 -8.28 -6.23 11.89
CA ASP A 44 -8.35 -4.94 12.57
C ASP A 44 -7.75 -3.85 11.67
N GLN A 45 -6.66 -4.15 10.97
CA GLN A 45 -5.98 -3.20 10.08
C GLN A 45 -6.81 -2.88 8.83
N ARG A 46 -7.40 -3.87 8.16
CA ARG A 46 -8.19 -3.63 6.93
C ARG A 46 -9.55 -2.97 7.16
N SER A 47 -9.94 -2.75 8.42
CA SER A 47 -11.26 -2.24 8.78
C SER A 47 -11.51 -0.82 8.26
N GLU A 48 -10.44 -0.03 8.09
CA GLU A 48 -10.48 1.35 7.57
C GLU A 48 -10.49 1.40 6.03
N GLY A 49 -10.08 0.32 5.37
CA GLY A 49 -10.07 0.18 3.92
C GLY A 49 -8.69 0.41 3.27
N PRO A 50 -8.53 0.03 1.98
CA PRO A 50 -7.22 -0.06 1.35
C PRO A 50 -6.53 1.29 1.17
N GLU A 51 -7.27 2.38 0.97
CA GLU A 51 -6.68 3.72 0.83
C GLU A 51 -6.09 4.21 2.16
N GLU A 52 -6.82 4.07 3.28
CA GLU A 52 -6.33 4.50 4.60
C GLU A 52 -5.14 3.64 5.05
N CYS A 53 -5.17 2.33 4.77
CA CYS A 53 -4.02 1.47 5.01
C CYS A 53 -2.79 1.91 4.19
N ALA A 54 -2.99 2.33 2.94
CA ALA A 54 -1.91 2.81 2.09
C ALA A 54 -1.34 4.14 2.59
N ASP A 55 -2.19 5.08 3.01
CA ASP A 55 -1.76 6.35 3.60
C ASP A 55 -0.99 6.13 4.91
N CYS A 56 -1.47 5.21 5.77
CA CYS A 56 -0.78 4.82 6.99
C CYS A 56 0.61 4.25 6.69
N ASP A 57 0.73 3.36 5.71
CA ASP A 57 1.99 2.77 5.31
C ASP A 57 2.98 3.81 4.76
N MET A 58 2.51 4.65 3.83
CA MET A 58 3.31 5.73 3.23
C MET A 58 3.77 6.77 4.26
N SER A 59 3.01 6.98 5.34
CA SER A 59 3.41 7.90 6.42
C SER A 59 4.74 7.52 7.09
N TYR A 60 5.14 6.25 7.02
CA TYR A 60 6.43 5.77 7.54
C TYR A 60 7.58 5.88 6.53
N TRP A 61 7.30 6.12 5.25
CA TRP A 61 8.34 6.20 4.21
C TRP A 61 9.20 7.46 4.38
N GLU A 62 8.59 8.59 4.77
CA GLU A 62 9.29 9.86 4.99
C GLU A 62 10.16 9.89 6.27
N ALA A 63 9.98 8.93 7.19
CA ALA A 63 10.84 8.81 8.37
C ALA A 63 12.26 8.29 8.05
N SER A 64 12.53 7.95 6.78
CA SER A 64 13.75 7.28 6.33
C SER A 64 14.59 8.10 5.32
N ALA A 65 14.26 9.38 5.10
CA ALA A 65 14.97 10.26 4.17
C ALA A 65 16.07 11.12 4.83
#